data_AF-A0AAW1GTB3-F1
#
_entry.id   AF-A0AAW1GTB3-F1
#
_cell.length_a   1.000
_cell.length_b   1.000
_cell.length_c   1.000
_cell.angle_alpha   90.00
_cell.angle_beta   90.00
_cell.angle_gamma   90.00
#
_symmetry.space_group_name_H-M   'P 1'
#
loop_
_entity.id
_entity.type
_entity.pdbx_description
1 polymer ?
#
loop_
_entity_poly.entity_id
_entity_poly.type
_entity_poly.pdbx_seq_one_letter_code
_entity_poly.pdbx_strand_id
1 'polypeptide(L)'
;MQQRRSGGGRPSGTDGSDFSYRMVVDSRYTKVAKYKSRLSGILLSQGLILLAGALLKAIPLLTTGEDPNVLGLSTVFLSFLSLIIGESGRRRSRASFLKIYLILSFIAMCLSLACILKSNILLKVLQHGIANAWEKERVQLIEAAHISAELLVLIVAASTTLSLIQNMSPPKRSS
;
A
#
# COMPACT_ATOMS: atom_id res chain seq x y z
N MET A 1 16.76 -7.65 -53.59
CA MET A 1 15.89 -8.62 -52.89
C MET A 1 14.65 -7.90 -52.41
N GLN A 2 13.48 -8.35 -52.87
CA GLN A 2 12.16 -7.74 -52.68
C GLN A 2 11.72 -7.80 -51.22
N GLN A 3 11.37 -6.64 -50.63
CA GLN A 3 10.55 -6.58 -49.42
C GLN A 3 9.23 -7.31 -49.66
N ARG A 4 8.99 -8.41 -48.93
CA ARG A 4 7.70 -9.11 -48.94
C ARG A 4 6.72 -8.43 -47.99
N ARG A 5 5.63 -8.01 -48.62
CA ARG A 5 4.34 -7.51 -48.15
C ARG A 5 3.90 -7.93 -46.74
N SER A 6 3.32 -6.95 -46.07
CA SER A 6 2.28 -7.07 -45.04
C SER A 6 1.16 -8.02 -45.46
N GLY A 7 1.13 -9.21 -44.86
CA GLY A 7 -0.05 -10.07 -44.79
C GLY A 7 -0.17 -10.50 -43.33
N GLY A 8 -1.36 -10.41 -42.75
CA GLY A 8 -1.69 -10.87 -41.39
C GLY A 8 -1.59 -12.40 -41.26
N GLY A 9 -0.41 -12.95 -41.52
CA GLY A 9 -0.09 -14.36 -41.44
C GLY A 9 0.30 -14.74 -40.02
N ARG A 10 -0.46 -15.68 -39.45
CA ARG A 10 -0.17 -16.35 -38.19
C ARG A 10 1.28 -16.88 -38.22
N PRO A 11 2.12 -16.64 -37.20
CA PRO A 11 3.48 -17.17 -37.15
C PRO A 11 3.44 -18.68 -37.35
N SER A 12 3.97 -19.18 -38.47
CA SER A 12 3.96 -20.61 -38.78
C SER A 12 5.12 -21.29 -38.03
N GLY A 13 4.82 -21.78 -36.84
CA GLY A 13 5.71 -22.60 -36.04
C GLY A 13 4.97 -23.11 -34.82
N THR A 14 4.79 -24.42 -34.73
CA THR A 14 3.98 -25.15 -33.72
C THR A 14 2.46 -25.01 -33.89
N ASP A 15 1.71 -26.05 -33.51
CA ASP A 15 0.25 -26.31 -33.56
C ASP A 15 -0.72 -25.21 -33.07
N GLY A 16 -0.28 -23.96 -32.96
CA GLY A 16 -1.04 -22.85 -32.42
C GLY A 16 -1.10 -22.82 -30.89
N SER A 17 -0.60 -23.86 -30.20
CA SER A 17 -0.46 -23.87 -28.75
C SER A 17 0.60 -22.87 -28.29
N ASP A 18 1.74 -22.78 -29.00
CA ASP A 18 2.83 -21.84 -28.67
C ASP A 18 2.38 -20.37 -28.80
N PHE A 19 1.64 -20.04 -29.87
CA PHE A 19 1.08 -18.68 -30.03
C PHE A 19 0.10 -18.33 -28.91
N SER A 20 -0.80 -19.26 -28.57
CA SER A 20 -1.77 -19.07 -27.49
C SER A 20 -1.09 -18.95 -26.13
N TYR A 21 -0.03 -19.73 -25.90
CA TYR A 21 0.80 -19.66 -24.70
C TYR A 21 1.51 -18.31 -24.59
N ARG A 22 2.19 -17.85 -25.65
CA ARG A 22 2.87 -16.55 -25.68
C ARG A 22 1.92 -15.39 -25.43
N MET A 23 0.72 -15.41 -26.02
CA MET A 23 -0.29 -14.37 -25.76
C MET A 23 -0.74 -14.29 -24.29
N VAL A 24 -0.96 -15.43 -23.64
CA VAL A 24 -1.36 -15.46 -22.22
C VAL A 24 -0.21 -15.01 -21.31
N VAL A 25 1.01 -15.42 -21.65
CA VAL A 25 2.23 -15.10 -20.90
C VAL A 25 2.58 -13.61 -21.01
N ASP A 26 2.56 -13.03 -22.21
CA ASP A 26 2.85 -11.61 -22.44
C ASP A 26 1.80 -10.71 -21.76
N SER A 27 0.52 -11.11 -21.77
CA SER A 27 -0.54 -10.42 -21.04
C SER A 27 -0.30 -10.40 -19.51
N ARG A 28 0.30 -11.45 -18.95
CA ARG A 28 0.64 -11.48 -17.52
C ARG A 28 1.85 -10.61 -17.21
N TYR A 29 2.91 -10.69 -18.01
CA TYR A 29 4.10 -9.87 -17.79
C TYR A 29 3.78 -8.37 -17.85
N THR A 30 2.96 -7.95 -18.82
CA THR A 30 2.48 -6.57 -18.92
C THR A 30 1.64 -6.15 -17.71
N LYS A 31 0.72 -7.00 -17.23
CA LYS A 31 -0.04 -6.76 -15.99
C LYS A 31 0.87 -6.63 -14.78
N VAL A 32 1.83 -7.54 -14.60
CA VAL A 32 2.79 -7.49 -13.49
C VAL A 32 3.60 -6.20 -13.52
N ALA A 33 4.09 -5.78 -14.69
CA ALA A 33 4.81 -4.52 -14.84
C ALA A 33 3.92 -3.31 -14.48
N LYS A 34 2.68 -3.28 -14.97
CA LYS A 34 1.69 -2.23 -14.66
C LYS A 34 1.42 -2.14 -13.16
N TYR A 35 1.13 -3.25 -12.51
CA TYR A 35 0.84 -3.27 -11.08
C TYR A 35 2.08 -2.95 -10.23
N LYS A 36 3.29 -3.33 -10.65
CA LYS A 36 4.54 -2.90 -9.99
C LYS A 36 4.77 -1.40 -10.08
N SER A 37 4.52 -0.80 -11.25
CA SER A 37 4.64 0.64 -11.43
C SER A 37 3.64 1.38 -10.53
N ARG A 38 2.37 0.95 -10.56
CA ARG A 38 1.32 1.51 -9.69
C ARG A 38 1.65 1.35 -8.21
N LEU A 39 2.10 0.16 -7.79
CA LEU A 39 2.50 -0.09 -6.41
C LEU A 39 3.69 0.77 -5.98
N SER A 40 4.60 1.10 -6.90
CA SER A 40 5.72 2.01 -6.61
C SER A 40 5.23 3.40 -6.21
N GLY A 41 4.27 3.96 -6.95
CA GLY A 41 3.68 5.26 -6.62
C GLY A 41 2.92 5.22 -5.30
N ILE A 42 2.22 4.11 -5.02
CA ILE A 42 1.51 3.94 -3.76
C ILE A 42 2.48 3.85 -2.58
N LEU A 43 3.55 3.06 -2.67
CA LEU A 43 4.57 2.96 -1.62
C LEU A 43 5.26 4.31 -1.37
N LEU A 44 5.50 5.10 -2.42
CA LEU A 44 6.01 6.46 -2.27
C LEU A 44 5.01 7.33 -1.47
N SER A 45 3.72 7.29 -1.83
CA SER A 45 2.69 8.05 -1.11
C SER A 45 2.56 7.63 0.36
N GLN A 46 2.66 6.32 0.66
CA GLN A 46 2.69 5.83 2.04
C GLN A 46 3.94 6.31 2.78
N GLY A 47 5.10 6.37 2.13
CA GLY A 47 6.32 6.92 2.72
C GLY A 47 6.17 8.40 3.09
N LEU A 48 5.54 9.20 2.23
CA LEU A 48 5.25 10.62 2.53
C LEU A 48 4.26 10.79 3.68
N ILE A 49 3.20 9.98 3.71
CA ILE A 49 2.22 9.98 4.80
C ILE A 49 2.89 9.56 6.12
N LEU A 50 3.71 8.51 6.11
CA LEU A 50 4.47 8.06 7.28
C LEU A 50 5.40 9.16 7.79
N LEU A 51 6.11 9.85 6.88
CA LEU A 51 6.97 10.97 7.25
C LEU A 51 6.17 12.10 7.92
N ALA A 52 5.03 12.48 7.34
CA ALA A 52 4.15 13.48 7.94
C ALA A 52 3.68 13.06 9.33
N GLY A 53 3.25 11.80 9.50
CA GLY A 53 2.83 11.26 10.80
C GLY A 53 3.96 11.21 11.83
N ALA A 54 5.17 10.85 11.41
CA ALA A 54 6.34 10.85 12.27
C ALA A 54 6.69 12.27 12.73
N LEU A 55 6.62 13.27 11.84
CA LEU A 55 6.83 14.68 12.18
C LEU A 55 5.78 15.20 13.17
N LEU A 56 4.50 14.88 12.95
CA LEU A 56 3.42 15.25 13.88
C LEU A 56 3.66 14.73 15.29
N LYS A 57 4.28 13.55 15.44
CA LYS A 57 4.62 12.97 16.76
C LYS A 57 5.96 13.48 17.31
N ALA A 58 6.93 13.78 16.45
CA ALA A 58 8.25 14.23 16.84
C ALA A 58 8.27 15.69 17.29
N ILE A 59 7.47 16.57 16.68
CA ILE A 59 7.46 18.01 17.03
C ILE A 59 7.13 18.23 18.51
N PRO A 60 6.02 17.70 19.08
CA PRO A 60 5.71 17.86 20.50
C PRO A 60 6.78 17.27 21.43
N LEU A 61 7.36 16.13 21.05
CA LEU A 61 8.44 15.50 21.80
C LEU A 61 9.67 16.40 21.91
N LEU A 62 10.05 17.07 20.82
CA LEU A 62 11.23 17.94 20.79
C LEU A 62 10.98 19.33 21.42
N THR A 63 9.76 19.87 21.30
CA THR A 63 9.47 21.24 21.76
C THR A 63 9.00 21.31 23.21
N THR A 64 8.22 20.31 23.64
CA THR A 64 7.50 20.34 24.92
C THR A 64 8.12 19.37 25.92
N GLY A 65 8.96 18.43 25.47
CA GLY A 65 9.55 17.39 26.31
C GLY A 65 8.51 16.41 26.86
N GLU A 66 7.35 16.30 26.21
CA GLU A 66 6.31 15.35 26.58
C GLU A 66 6.81 13.91 26.43
N ASP A 67 6.40 13.04 27.36
CA ASP A 67 6.76 11.63 27.30
C ASP A 67 6.30 11.00 25.97
N PRO A 68 7.19 10.29 25.26
CA PRO A 68 6.84 9.73 23.98
C PRO A 68 5.76 8.66 24.15
N ASN A 69 4.65 8.81 23.42
CA ASN A 69 3.66 7.76 23.33
C ASN A 69 4.28 6.52 22.67
N VAL A 70 4.67 5.54 23.50
CA VAL A 70 5.36 4.31 23.09
C VAL A 70 4.59 3.58 21.99
N LEU A 71 3.25 3.57 22.08
CA LEU A 71 2.39 2.99 21.05
C LEU A 71 2.52 3.75 19.72
N GLY A 72 2.54 5.09 19.79
CA GLY A 72 2.69 5.94 18.61
C GLY A 72 4.05 5.82 17.92
N LEU A 73 5.14 5.61 18.67
CA LEU A 73 6.46 5.30 18.11
C LEU A 73 6.52 3.89 17.52
N SER A 74 5.92 2.92 18.20
CA SER A 74 5.87 1.53 17.73
C SER A 74 5.14 1.41 16.39
N THR A 75 4.06 2.19 16.18
CA THR A 75 3.35 2.20 14.90
C THR A 75 4.18 2.80 13.77
N VAL A 76 4.90 3.89 14.04
CA VAL A 76 5.81 4.51 13.06
C VAL A 76 6.89 3.51 12.65
N PHE A 77 7.52 2.84 13.61
CA PHE A 77 8.55 1.85 13.35
C PHE A 77 8.02 0.66 12.54
N LEU A 78 6.85 0.12 12.92
CA LEU A 78 6.25 -1.01 12.22
C LEU A 78 5.85 -0.66 10.78
N SER A 79 5.34 0.55 10.57
CA SER A 79 4.99 1.09 9.24
C SER A 79 6.23 1.31 8.37
N PHE A 80 7.32 1.78 8.97
CA PHE A 80 8.60 1.92 8.27
C PHE A 80 9.13 0.55 7.81
N LEU A 81 9.11 -0.43 8.71
CA LEU A 81 9.56 -1.79 8.39
C LEU A 81 8.68 -2.43 7.31
N SER A 82 7.36 -2.22 7.38
CA SER A 82 6.44 -2.72 6.36
C SER A 82 6.79 -2.13 4.99
N LEU A 83 7.06 -0.82 4.88
CA LEU A 83 7.43 -0.17 3.63
C LEU A 83 8.72 -0.72 3.02
N ILE A 84 9.76 -0.95 3.83
CA ILE A 84 11.01 -1.56 3.35
C ILE A 84 10.75 -2.95 2.76
N ILE A 85 9.95 -3.76 3.45
CA ILE A 85 9.59 -5.11 3.00
C ILE A 85 8.73 -5.04 1.72
N GLY A 86 7.78 -4.12 1.65
CA GLY A 86 6.91 -3.91 0.51
C GLY A 86 7.68 -3.51 -0.75
N GLU A 87 8.60 -2.55 -0.62
CA GLU A 87 9.47 -2.11 -1.72
C GLU A 87 10.41 -3.23 -2.17
N SER A 88 10.99 -3.97 -1.21
CA SER A 88 11.82 -5.15 -1.50
C SER A 88 11.03 -6.24 -2.23
N GLY A 89 9.80 -6.52 -1.80
CA GLY A 89 8.90 -7.49 -2.41
C GLY A 89 8.50 -7.11 -3.83
N ARG A 90 8.21 -5.81 -4.06
CA ARG A 90 7.88 -5.26 -5.38
C ARG A 90 9.07 -5.36 -6.35
N ARG A 91 10.26 -4.93 -5.93
CA ARG A 91 11.48 -4.97 -6.77
C ARG A 91 11.87 -6.40 -7.12
N ARG A 92 11.89 -7.30 -6.14
CA ARG A 92 12.32 -8.70 -6.31
C ARG A 92 11.21 -9.64 -6.81
N SER A 93 10.00 -9.13 -7.06
CA SER A 93 8.84 -9.93 -7.47
C SER A 93 8.51 -11.09 -6.51
N ARG A 94 8.76 -10.91 -5.21
CA ARG A 94 8.58 -11.97 -4.21
C ARG A 94 7.22 -11.85 -3.54
N ALA A 95 6.29 -12.74 -3.91
CA ALA A 95 4.95 -12.77 -3.34
C ALA A 95 4.95 -12.90 -1.80
N SER A 96 5.89 -13.66 -1.21
CA SER A 96 5.98 -13.79 0.24
C SER A 96 6.27 -12.47 0.94
N PHE A 97 7.17 -11.64 0.40
CA PHE A 97 7.48 -10.32 0.97
C PHE A 97 6.28 -9.38 0.85
N LEU A 98 5.58 -9.41 -0.28
CA LEU A 98 4.35 -8.63 -0.46
C LEU A 98 3.25 -9.05 0.53
N LYS A 99 3.13 -10.34 0.87
CA LYS A 99 2.20 -10.80 1.92
C LYS A 99 2.61 -10.30 3.31
N ILE A 100 3.89 -10.37 3.65
CA ILE A 100 4.40 -9.87 4.93
C ILE A 100 4.17 -8.36 5.04
N TYR A 101 4.40 -7.61 3.97
CA TYR A 101 4.09 -6.18 3.89
C TYR A 101 2.62 -5.90 4.22
N LEU A 102 1.67 -6.64 3.65
CA LEU A 102 0.24 -6.47 3.94
C LEU A 102 -0.08 -6.75 5.40
N ILE A 103 0.47 -7.83 5.96
CA ILE A 103 0.24 -8.21 7.37
C ILE A 103 0.78 -7.12 8.31
N LEU A 104 2.04 -6.69 8.13
CA LEU A 104 2.64 -5.66 8.98
C LEU A 104 1.90 -4.32 8.86
N SER A 105 1.54 -3.91 7.64
CA SER A 105 0.81 -2.66 7.42
C SER A 105 -0.58 -2.70 8.06
N PHE A 106 -1.25 -3.85 8.03
CA PHE A 106 -2.53 -4.04 8.71
C PHE A 106 -2.39 -3.96 10.24
N ILE A 107 -1.38 -4.63 10.82
CA ILE A 107 -1.10 -4.54 12.26
C ILE A 107 -0.81 -3.10 12.68
N ALA A 108 0.02 -2.38 11.92
CA ALA A 108 0.34 -0.98 12.18
C ALA A 108 -0.90 -0.07 12.12
N MET A 109 -1.80 -0.31 11.15
CA MET A 109 -3.07 0.40 11.05
C MET A 109 -3.98 0.13 12.25
N CYS A 110 -4.12 -1.13 12.67
CA CYS A 110 -4.92 -1.49 13.86
C CYS A 110 -4.40 -0.81 15.13
N LEU A 111 -3.07 -0.79 15.33
CA LEU A 111 -2.46 -0.10 16.46
C LEU A 111 -2.68 1.42 16.41
N SER A 112 -2.61 2.02 15.23
CA SER A 112 -2.88 3.47 15.05
C SER A 112 -4.34 3.82 15.33
N LEU A 113 -5.28 2.98 14.87
CA LEU A 113 -6.70 3.11 15.19
C LEU A 113 -6.97 2.95 16.68
N ALA A 114 -6.32 2.00 17.34
CA ALA A 114 -6.44 1.82 18.79
C ALA A 114 -5.96 3.04 19.59
N CYS A 115 -4.90 3.72 19.11
CA CYS A 115 -4.43 4.98 19.72
C CYS A 115 -5.49 6.08 19.65
N ILE A 116 -6.16 6.26 18.50
CA ILE A 116 -7.25 7.22 18.33
C ILE A 116 -8.47 6.84 19.17
N LEU A 117 -8.85 5.55 19.18
CA LEU A 117 -10.01 5.10 19.94
C LEU A 117 -9.85 5.40 21.43
N LYS A 118 -8.62 5.27 21.95
CA LYS A 118 -8.29 5.63 23.33
C LYS A 118 -8.47 7.12 23.64
N SER A 119 -8.33 8.02 22.66
CA SER A 119 -8.49 9.46 22.87
C SER A 119 -9.97 9.92 22.90
N ASN A 120 -10.92 9.01 22.66
CA ASN A 120 -12.37 9.28 22.63
C ASN A 120 -12.80 10.41 21.66
N ILE A 121 -11.93 10.79 20.71
CA ILE A 121 -12.19 11.92 19.81
C ILE A 121 -13.45 11.71 18.95
N LEU A 122 -13.72 10.47 18.52
CA LEU A 122 -14.91 10.15 17.72
C LEU A 122 -16.21 10.43 18.48
N LEU A 123 -16.27 10.05 19.76
CA LEU A 123 -17.42 10.34 20.62
C LEU A 123 -17.59 11.85 20.84
N LYS A 124 -16.48 12.56 21.10
CA LYS A 124 -16.50 14.03 21.28
C LYS A 124 -17.01 14.74 20.03
N VAL A 125 -16.60 14.32 18.84
CA VAL A 125 -17.06 14.87 17.56
C VAL A 125 -18.55 14.59 17.34
N LEU A 126 -19.01 13.38 17.67
CA LEU A 126 -20.42 13.00 17.54
C LEU A 126 -21.33 13.80 18.48
N GLN A 127 -20.87 14.03 19.72
CA GLN A 127 -21.67 14.67 20.77
C GLN A 127 -21.69 16.20 20.68
N HIS A 128 -20.55 16.83 20.36
CA HIS A 128 -20.42 18.29 20.39
C HIS A 128 -20.34 18.94 19.00
N GLY A 129 -20.29 18.13 17.93
CA GLY A 129 -20.14 18.59 16.57
C GLY A 129 -18.70 18.96 16.20
N ILE A 130 -18.41 18.94 14.90
CA ILE A 130 -17.04 19.12 14.35
C ILE A 130 -16.47 20.51 14.67
N ALA A 131 -17.29 21.56 14.65
CA ALA A 131 -16.82 22.94 14.90
C ALA A 131 -16.29 23.14 16.33
N ASN A 132 -17.01 22.66 17.33
CA ASN A 132 -16.59 22.74 18.73
C ASN A 132 -15.39 21.84 19.03
N ALA A 133 -15.34 20.65 18.40
CA ALA A 133 -14.20 19.76 18.50
C ALA A 133 -12.95 20.36 17.84
N TRP A 134 -13.12 21.10 16.74
CA TRP A 134 -12.02 21.80 16.06
C TRP A 134 -11.36 22.83 16.95
N GLU A 135 -12.15 23.64 17.66
CA GLU A 135 -11.62 24.66 18.55
C GLU A 135 -10.85 24.06 19.74
N LYS A 136 -11.34 22.94 20.30
CA LYS A 136 -10.80 22.35 21.54
C LYS A 136 -9.75 21.26 21.32
N GLU A 137 -9.84 20.50 20.23
CA GLU A 137 -9.11 19.24 20.01
C GLU A 137 -8.43 19.18 18.63
N ARG A 138 -8.05 20.35 18.06
CA ARG A 138 -7.46 20.48 16.71
C ARG A 138 -6.36 19.46 16.39
N VAL A 139 -5.47 19.17 17.35
CA VAL A 139 -4.33 18.26 17.15
C VAL A 139 -4.80 16.82 16.97
N GLN A 140 -5.75 16.36 17.79
CA GLN A 140 -6.32 15.02 17.70
C GLN A 140 -7.14 14.85 16.41
N LEU A 141 -7.79 15.90 15.93
CA LEU A 141 -8.50 15.89 14.64
C LEU A 141 -7.53 15.79 13.46
N ILE A 142 -6.40 16.49 13.51
CA ILE A 142 -5.34 16.36 12.49
C ILE A 142 -4.78 14.94 12.49
N GLU A 143 -4.54 14.35 13.66
CA GLU A 143 -4.08 12.95 13.78
C GLU A 143 -5.13 11.96 13.25
N ALA A 144 -6.41 12.18 13.53
CA ALA A 144 -7.50 11.38 12.98
C ALA A 144 -7.61 11.49 11.45
N ALA A 145 -7.50 12.70 10.91
CA ALA A 145 -7.48 12.94 9.47
C ALA A 145 -6.27 12.22 8.82
N HIS A 146 -5.09 12.32 9.43
CA HIS A 146 -3.88 11.63 8.97
C HIS A 146 -4.08 10.11 8.91
N ILE A 147 -4.57 9.49 9.99
CA ILE A 147 -4.82 8.04 10.02
C ILE A 147 -5.91 7.62 9.02
N SER A 148 -6.94 8.45 8.81
CA SER A 148 -7.94 8.18 7.77
C SER A 148 -7.36 8.20 6.36
N ALA A 149 -6.46 9.14 6.07
CA ALA A 149 -5.76 9.21 4.79
C ALA A 149 -4.84 8.00 4.60
N GLU A 150 -4.14 7.59 5.65
CA GLU A 150 -3.31 6.37 5.65
C GLU A 150 -4.15 5.11 5.36
N LEU A 151 -5.35 5.01 5.93
CA LEU A 151 -6.27 3.89 5.71
C LEU A 151 -6.72 3.81 4.25
N LEU A 152 -7.09 4.94 3.65
CA LEU A 152 -7.49 4.99 2.24
C LEU A 152 -6.36 4.51 1.33
N VAL A 153 -5.14 4.98 1.56
CA VAL A 153 -3.98 4.55 0.79
C VAL A 153 -3.69 3.06 1.00
N LEU A 154 -3.83 2.54 2.23
CA LEU A 154 -3.64 1.13 2.54
C LEU A 154 -4.63 0.22 1.79
N ILE A 155 -5.91 0.62 1.66
CA ILE A 155 -6.91 -0.14 0.90
C ILE A 155 -6.51 -0.25 -0.59
N VAL A 156 -6.07 0.87 -1.18
CA VAL A 156 -5.61 0.90 -2.57
C VAL A 156 -4.31 0.10 -2.74
N ALA A 157 -3.41 0.16 -1.75
CA ALA A 157 -2.19 -0.62 -1.72
C ALA A 157 -2.48 -2.13 -1.64
N ALA A 158 -3.41 -2.53 -0.77
CA ALA A 158 -3.80 -3.92 -0.57
C ALA A 158 -4.40 -4.52 -1.84
N SER A 159 -5.38 -3.84 -2.45
CA SER A 159 -6.00 -4.28 -3.71
C SER A 159 -4.98 -4.40 -4.86
N THR A 160 -4.07 -3.43 -4.98
CA THR A 160 -3.00 -3.46 -5.99
C THR A 160 -2.01 -4.60 -5.73
N THR A 161 -1.64 -4.82 -4.48
CA THR A 161 -0.69 -5.87 -4.07
C THR A 161 -1.28 -7.27 -4.27
N LEU A 162 -2.55 -7.47 -3.91
CA LEU A 162 -3.25 -8.73 -4.16
C LEU A 162 -3.34 -9.02 -5.65
N SER A 163 -3.71 -8.02 -6.46
CA SER A 163 -3.72 -8.14 -7.92
C SER A 163 -2.34 -8.50 -8.47
N LEU A 164 -1.27 -7.88 -7.93
CA LEU A 164 0.10 -8.18 -8.30
C LEU A 164 0.49 -9.64 -7.97
N ILE A 165 0.21 -10.10 -6.75
CA ILE A 165 0.51 -11.47 -6.30
C ILE A 165 -0.21 -12.51 -7.15
N GLN A 166 -1.49 -12.28 -7.48
CA GLN A 166 -2.28 -13.19 -8.31
C GLN A 166 -1.68 -13.34 -9.71
N ASN A 167 -1.22 -12.23 -10.30
CA ASN A 167 -0.60 -12.25 -11.63
C ASN A 167 0.84 -12.80 -11.62
N MET A 168 1.53 -12.77 -10.46
CA MET A 168 2.83 -13.42 -10.27
C MET A 168 2.75 -14.93 -10.07
N SER A 169 1.59 -15.46 -9.63
CA SER A 169 1.45 -16.88 -9.31
C SER A 169 1.15 -17.71 -10.58
N PRO A 170 1.70 -18.93 -10.72
CA PRO A 170 1.36 -19.80 -11.83
C PRO A 170 -0.15 -20.11 -11.82
N PRO A 171 -0.78 -20.27 -13.01
CA PRO A 171 -2.18 -20.66 -13.07
C PRO A 171 -2.39 -21.97 -12.30
N LYS A 172 -3.41 -22.01 -11.44
CA LYS A 172 -3.89 -23.29 -10.89
C LYS A 172 -4.24 -24.18 -12.08
N ARG A 173 -3.60 -25.35 -12.18
CA ARG A 173 -4.02 -26.36 -13.16
C ARG A 173 -5.49 -26.66 -12.85
N SER A 174 -6.36 -26.46 -13.83
CA SER A 174 -7.70 -27.03 -13.79
C SER A 174 -7.50 -28.54 -13.75
N SER A 175 -7.80 -29.15 -12.60
CA SER A 175 -7.97 -30.60 -12.47
C SER A 175 -9.24 -31.04 -13.17
#